data_AF-A0A9E5UMK1-F1
#
_entry.id   AF-A0A9E5UMK1-F1
#
_cell.length_a   1.000
_cell.length_b   1.000
_cell.length_c   1.000
_cell.angle_alpha   90.00
_cell.angle_beta   90.00
_cell.angle_gamma   90.00
#
_symmetry.space_group_name_H-M   'P 1'
#
loop_
_entity.id
_entity.type
_entity.pdbx_description
1 polymer ?
#
loop_
_entity_poly.entity_id
_entity_poly.type
_entity_poly.pdbx_seq_one_letter_code
_entity_poly.pdbx_strand_id
1 'polypeptide(L)'
;MPYPKPKPPKFKLQVQEDETDHRLWHDVLDPRGRLYVFDKEAEARAKLEELFPVLVGLERYAAGPKRTRVIVVASDDEDEDR
;
A
#
# COMPACT_ATOMS: atom_id res chain seq x y z
N MET A 1 31.38 4.89 -15.75
CA MET A 1 30.04 5.46 -15.48
C MET A 1 29.49 4.77 -14.24
N PRO A 2 29.41 5.42 -13.06
CA PRO A 2 28.75 4.81 -11.93
C PRO A 2 27.24 4.84 -12.17
N TYR A 3 26.61 3.68 -12.26
CA TYR A 3 25.15 3.59 -12.26
C TYR A 3 24.64 4.15 -10.93
N PRO A 4 23.58 4.98 -10.93
CA PRO A 4 22.92 5.37 -9.69
C PRO A 4 22.45 4.08 -8.99
N LYS A 5 22.78 3.95 -7.70
CA LYS A 5 22.28 2.84 -6.90
C LYS A 5 20.76 2.89 -6.93
N PRO A 6 20.05 1.77 -7.16
CA PRO A 6 18.60 1.77 -7.15
C PRO A 6 18.12 2.32 -5.81
N LYS A 7 17.26 3.36 -5.84
CA LYS A 7 16.60 3.88 -4.64
C LYS A 7 15.86 2.70 -3.97
N PRO A 8 15.90 2.57 -2.64
CA PRO A 8 15.18 1.49 -1.97
C PRO A 8 13.69 1.57 -2.31
N PRO A 9 13.03 0.43 -2.58
CA PRO A 9 11.60 0.41 -2.88
C PRO A 9 10.83 0.92 -1.67
N LYS A 10 9.89 1.84 -1.90
CA LYS A 10 8.95 2.30 -0.87
C LYS A 10 7.66 1.51 -1.00
N PHE A 11 6.90 1.40 0.08
CA PHE A 11 5.68 0.62 0.13
C PHE A 11 4.56 1.50 0.67
N LYS A 12 3.40 1.49 0.01
CA LYS A 12 2.19 2.15 0.51
C LYS A 12 1.04 1.17 0.67
N LEU A 13 0.08 1.58 1.48
CA LEU A 13 -1.09 0.77 1.84
C LEU A 13 -2.28 1.22 1.01
N GLN A 14 -3.02 0.25 0.46
CA GLN A 14 -4.26 0.50 -0.24
C GLN A 14 -5.37 -0.41 0.27
N VAL A 15 -6.56 0.13 0.38
CA VAL A 15 -7.77 -0.56 0.81
C VAL A 15 -8.89 -0.36 -0.21
N GLN A 16 -9.69 -1.39 -0.35
CA GLN A 16 -10.93 -1.36 -1.10
C GLN A 16 -12.07 -1.18 -0.09
N GLU A 17 -12.44 0.08 0.12
CA GLU A 17 -13.56 0.44 1.01
C GLU A 17 -14.90 0.37 0.27
N ASP A 18 -14.89 0.50 -1.06
CA ASP A 18 -16.10 0.45 -1.86
C ASP A 18 -16.51 -1.01 -2.13
N GLU A 19 -17.61 -1.44 -1.52
CA GLU A 19 -18.18 -2.77 -1.73
C GLU A 19 -18.92 -2.89 -3.07
N THR A 20 -19.17 -1.78 -3.77
CA THR A 20 -19.84 -1.75 -5.07
C THR A 20 -18.87 -1.74 -6.24
N ASP A 21 -17.67 -1.18 -6.05
CA ASP A 21 -16.62 -1.17 -7.07
C ASP A 21 -15.31 -1.81 -6.61
N HIS A 22 -15.16 -3.10 -6.93
CA HIS A 22 -13.97 -3.89 -6.63
C HIS A 22 -12.71 -3.51 -7.44
N ARG A 23 -12.78 -2.48 -8.29
CA ARG A 23 -11.62 -1.97 -9.04
C ARG A 23 -11.05 -0.73 -8.40
N LEU A 24 -11.79 -0.09 -7.49
CA LEU A 24 -11.37 1.12 -6.82
C LEU A 24 -10.56 0.79 -5.57
N TRP A 25 -9.34 1.31 -5.53
CA TRP A 25 -8.42 1.15 -4.40
C TRP A 25 -8.07 2.52 -3.87
N HIS A 26 -8.35 2.74 -2.60
CA HIS A 26 -8.03 3.98 -1.90
C HIS A 26 -6.71 3.83 -1.17
N ASP A 27 -5.85 4.84 -1.28
CA ASP A 27 -4.65 4.89 -0.48
C ASP A 27 -4.99 5.15 0.99
N VAL A 28 -4.37 4.39 1.89
CA VAL A 28 -4.57 4.57 3.33
C VAL A 28 -3.78 5.80 3.76
N LEU A 29 -4.50 6.79 4.28
CA LEU A 29 -3.95 8.01 4.84
C LEU A 29 -3.84 7.92 6.35
N ASP A 30 -2.85 8.61 6.90
CA ASP A 30 -2.75 8.88 8.33
C ASP A 30 -3.86 9.86 8.76
N PRO A 31 -4.15 9.97 10.07
CA PRO A 31 -5.14 10.92 10.58
C PRO A 31 -4.91 12.38 10.19
N ARG A 32 -3.69 12.75 9.76
CA ARG A 32 -3.31 14.07 9.25
C ARG A 32 -3.39 14.18 7.72
N GLY A 33 -3.91 13.16 7.04
CA GLY A 33 -4.13 13.14 5.59
C GLY A 33 -2.90 12.82 4.74
N ARG A 34 -1.82 12.26 5.31
CA ARG A 34 -0.62 11.87 4.54
C ARG A 34 -0.63 10.38 4.25
N LEU A 35 -0.07 9.99 3.11
CA LEU A 35 0.10 8.59 2.74
C LEU A 35 0.98 7.85 3.76
N TYR A 36 0.54 6.66 4.16
CA TYR A 36 1.41 5.72 4.85
C TYR A 36 2.43 5.14 3.88
N VAL A 37 3.70 5.51 4.05
CA VAL A 37 4.83 5.05 3.24
C VAL A 37 5.88 4.40 4.14
N PHE A 38 6.35 3.23 3.75
CA PHE A 38 7.32 2.42 4.48
C PHE A 38 8.50 2.02 3.59
N ASP A 39 9.67 1.81 4.19
CA ASP A 39 10.85 1.30 3.47
C ASP A 39 10.88 -0.24 3.37
N LYS A 40 10.05 -0.93 4.16
CA LYS A 40 9.96 -2.40 4.15
C LYS A 40 8.52 -2.86 4.02
N GLU A 41 8.30 -3.86 3.17
CA GLU A 41 7.00 -4.50 2.99
C GLU A 41 6.44 -5.09 4.29
N ALA A 42 7.30 -5.70 5.11
CA ALA A 42 6.88 -6.29 6.38
C ALA A 42 6.34 -5.23 7.35
N GLU A 43 6.93 -4.03 7.38
CA GLU A 43 6.47 -2.91 8.20
C GLU A 43 5.13 -2.36 7.67
N ALA A 44 5.00 -2.22 6.35
CA ALA A 44 3.75 -1.83 5.70
C ALA A 44 2.61 -2.81 5.99
N ARG A 45 2.90 -4.11 5.91
CA ARG A 45 1.91 -5.17 6.16
C ARG A 45 1.52 -5.25 7.63
N ALA A 46 2.48 -5.11 8.54
CA ALA A 46 2.19 -5.02 9.97
C ALA A 46 1.27 -3.82 10.25
N LYS A 47 1.53 -2.66 9.65
CA LYS A 47 0.66 -1.49 9.83
C LYS A 47 -0.74 -1.69 9.25
N LEU A 48 -0.83 -2.37 8.10
CA LEU A 48 -2.10 -2.71 7.48
C LEU A 48 -2.93 -3.64 8.38
N GLU A 49 -2.28 -4.61 9.04
CA GLU A 49 -2.92 -5.49 10.03
C GLU A 49 -3.33 -4.75 11.30
N GLU A 50 -2.55 -3.76 11.76
CA GLU A 50 -2.94 -2.90 12.89
C GLU A 50 -4.15 -2.01 12.58
N LEU A 51 -4.21 -1.42 11.38
CA LEU A 51 -5.26 -0.49 10.98
C LEU A 51 -6.54 -1.21 10.54
N PHE A 52 -6.41 -2.35 9.86
CA PHE A 52 -7.52 -3.10 9.30
C PHE A 52 -7.46 -4.60 9.71
N PRO A 53 -7.42 -4.91 11.03
CA PRO A 53 -7.26 -6.29 11.52
C PRO A 53 -8.40 -7.20 11.06
N VAL A 54 -9.62 -6.64 10.94
CA VAL A 54 -10.79 -7.37 10.45
C VAL A 54 -10.67 -7.71 8.98
N LEU A 55 -10.24 -6.77 8.12
CA LEU A 55 -10.12 -7.02 6.69
C LEU A 55 -8.98 -8.01 6.39
N VAL A 56 -7.85 -7.86 7.07
CA VAL A 56 -6.70 -8.79 6.95
C VAL A 56 -7.04 -10.17 7.53
N GLY A 57 -7.77 -10.20 8.65
CA GLY A 57 -8.27 -11.44 9.26
C GLY A 57 -9.29 -12.15 8.36
N LEU A 58 -10.18 -11.40 7.70
CA LEU A 58 -11.14 -11.94 6.75
C LEU A 58 -10.43 -12.60 5.56
N GLU A 59 -9.32 -12.04 5.04
CA GLU A 59 -8.51 -12.73 4.02
C GLU A 59 -7.98 -14.11 4.47
N ARG A 60 -7.72 -14.30 5.77
CA ARG A 60 -7.25 -15.59 6.31
C ARG A 60 -8.37 -16.61 6.49
N TYR A 61 -9.60 -16.17 6.77
CA TYR A 61 -10.71 -17.06 7.16
C TYR A 61 -11.78 -17.21 6.07
N ALA A 62 -12.10 -16.13 5.36
CA ALA A 62 -13.03 -16.12 4.25
C ALA A 62 -12.19 -16.04 2.97
N ALA A 63 -12.32 -17.02 2.09
CA ALA A 63 -11.76 -16.99 0.73
C ALA A 63 -12.49 -15.94 -0.15
N GLY A 64 -12.76 -14.76 0.40
CA GLY A 64 -13.36 -13.61 -0.26
C GLY A 64 -12.31 -12.75 -0.98
N PRO A 65 -12.77 -11.78 -1.80
CA PRO A 65 -11.87 -10.87 -2.51
C PRO A 65 -11.03 -10.06 -1.52
N LYS A 66 -9.72 -9.97 -1.78
CA LYS A 66 -8.78 -9.21 -0.96
C LYS A 66 -9.19 -7.76 -0.92
N ARG A 67 -9.50 -7.25 0.27
CA ARG A 67 -9.89 -5.85 0.49
C ARG A 67 -8.70 -4.97 0.90
N THR A 68 -7.54 -5.57 1.15
CA THR A 68 -6.34 -4.84 1.58
C THR A 68 -5.14 -5.27 0.73
N ARG A 69 -4.27 -4.32 0.36
CA ARG A 69 -3.03 -4.63 -0.34
C ARG A 69 -1.91 -3.67 0.03
N VAL A 70 -0.69 -4.19 0.00
CA VAL A 70 0.53 -3.39 0.03
C VAL A 70 1.02 -3.28 -1.41
N ILE A 71 1.33 -2.06 -1.85
CA ILE A 71 1.91 -1.84 -3.17
C ILE A 71 3.29 -1.22 -3.06
N VAL A 72 4.16 -1.58 -3.99
CA VAL A 72 5.49 -0.99 -4.11
C VAL A 72 5.37 0.31 -4.88
N VAL A 73 5.74 1.41 -4.22
CA VAL A 73 6.07 2.68 -4.86
C VAL A 73 7.53 2.58 -5.26
N ALA A 74 7.80 2.21 -6.50
CA ALA A 74 9.12 2.42 -7.06
C ALA A 74 9.40 3.93 -6.96
N SER A 75 10.48 4.33 -6.28
CA SER A 75 10.95 5.71 -6.34
C SER A 75 11.56 5.96 -7.72
N ASP A 76 10.69 6.06 -8.72
CA ASP A 76 10.93 6.79 -9.96
C ASP A 76 10.15 8.10 -9.85
N ASP A 77 10.39 8.84 -8.75
CA ASP A 77 10.28 10.29 -8.78
C ASP A 77 11.58 10.76 -9.44
N GLU A 78 11.61 10.75 -10.77
CA GLU A 78 12.45 11.57 -11.65
C GLU A 78 11.85 11.53 -13.08
N ASP A 79 11.18 12.65 -13.42
CA ASP A 79 10.89 13.18 -14.77
C ASP A 79 9.77 12.51 -15.60
N GLU A 80 8.87 13.22 -16.29
CA GLU A 80 8.97 14.57 -16.84
C GLU A 80 7.58 15.17 -17.08
N ASP A 81 7.44 16.43 -16.70
CA ASP A 81 6.52 17.42 -17.25
C ASP A 81 6.47 17.31 -18.80
N ARG A 82 5.34 16.91 -19.39
CA ARG A 82 5.09 17.20 -20.81
C ARG A 82 3.61 17.29 -21.18
#